data_AF-A0AAW1WHM0-F1
#
_entry.id   AF-A0AAW1WHM0-F1
#
_cell.length_a   1.000
_cell.length_b   1.000
_cell.length_c   1.000
_cell.angle_alpha   90.00
_cell.angle_beta   90.00
_cell.angle_gamma   90.00
#
_symmetry.space_group_name_H-M   'P 1'
#
loop_
_entity.id
_entity.type
_entity.pdbx_description
1 polymer ?
#
loop_
_entity_poly.entity_id
_entity_poly.type
_entity_poly.pdbx_seq_one_letter_code
_entity_poly.pdbx_strand_id
1 'polypeptide(L)'
;MAASSSPPHVVIFPFMAQGHTLPLLDISKALSFRCLQSSWGVIVNSLTELEGEYVTALPGLYYKEAKAWCVGTVLLYDNIQGGTGGSHAKSQSLRCLYIEWLDKQDGSDVVIYVSFGTQARLSNEQMDEIADGLKMAGKRFLWVVGSSGTWGPDEGWARSVEGRGLVVRDWVGGFSSHQKLATIDRRVVCGDGVKELMGGKKGGRASERATELGTMARRAVEKDGSSAEKFDELIERLIAIERD
;
A
#
# COMPACT_ATOMS: atom_id res chain seq x y z
N MET A 1 -28.38 -38.72 -2.33
CA MET A 1 -27.99 -37.73 -1.31
C MET A 1 -27.60 -36.48 -2.06
N ALA A 2 -28.37 -35.39 -1.93
CA ALA A 2 -28.02 -34.13 -2.55
C ALA A 2 -26.73 -33.62 -1.89
N ALA A 3 -25.67 -33.43 -2.69
CA ALA A 3 -24.52 -32.67 -2.23
C ALA A 3 -25.04 -31.26 -1.92
N SER A 4 -24.97 -30.83 -0.65
CA SER A 4 -25.30 -29.45 -0.31
C SER A 4 -24.30 -28.56 -1.04
N SER A 5 -24.72 -27.88 -2.11
CA SER A 5 -23.88 -26.92 -2.82
C SER A 5 -23.55 -25.81 -1.83
N SER A 6 -22.30 -25.75 -1.39
CA SER A 6 -21.83 -24.63 -0.59
C SER A 6 -21.98 -23.36 -1.43
N PRO A 7 -22.41 -22.23 -0.84
CA PRO A 7 -22.53 -20.99 -1.59
C PRO A 7 -21.17 -20.65 -2.24
N PRO A 8 -21.18 -20.10 -3.47
CA PRO A 8 -19.95 -19.70 -4.15
C PRO A 8 -19.22 -18.69 -3.27
N HIS A 9 -17.94 -18.96 -3.02
CA HIS A 9 -17.07 -18.08 -2.27
C HIS A 9 -15.76 -17.87 -3.03
N VAL A 10 -15.20 -16.68 -2.86
CA VAL A 10 -14.01 -16.19 -3.56
C VAL A 10 -12.94 -15.84 -2.53
N VAL A 11 -11.69 -16.10 -2.88
CA VAL A 11 -10.52 -15.74 -2.07
C VAL A 11 -9.93 -14.46 -2.63
N ILE A 12 -9.74 -13.46 -1.79
CA ILE A 12 -9.12 -12.19 -2.19
C ILE A 12 -7.71 -12.13 -1.62
N PHE A 13 -6.72 -12.01 -2.51
CA PHE A 13 -5.36 -11.69 -2.12
C PHE A 13 -5.10 -10.19 -2.29
N PRO A 14 -4.68 -9.49 -1.23
CA PRO A 14 -4.29 -8.09 -1.34
C PRO A 14 -3.00 -7.94 -2.15
N PHE A 15 -2.64 -6.70 -2.48
CA PHE A 15 -1.42 -6.37 -3.23
C PHE A 15 -0.20 -7.11 -2.69
N MET A 16 0.42 -7.91 -3.55
CA MET A 16 1.56 -8.74 -3.17
C MET A 16 2.80 -7.85 -3.05
N ALA A 17 3.19 -7.52 -1.81
CA ALA A 17 4.47 -6.86 -1.58
C ALA A 17 5.63 -7.82 -1.91
N GLN A 18 6.73 -7.27 -2.45
CA GLN A 18 7.91 -8.04 -2.83
C GLN A 18 8.36 -9.00 -1.70
N GLY A 19 8.45 -10.30 -2.00
CA GLY A 19 8.83 -11.35 -1.05
C GLY A 19 7.65 -12.12 -0.42
N HIS A 20 6.40 -11.69 -0.61
CA HIS A 20 5.23 -12.39 -0.06
C HIS A 20 4.63 -13.42 -1.01
N THR A 21 5.05 -13.46 -2.29
CA THR A 21 4.54 -14.41 -3.30
C THR A 21 4.72 -15.87 -2.86
N LEU A 22 5.91 -16.26 -2.38
CA LEU A 22 6.17 -17.62 -1.93
C LEU A 22 5.37 -18.00 -0.67
N PRO A 23 5.40 -17.21 0.43
CA PRO A 23 4.51 -17.43 1.57
C PRO A 23 3.03 -17.50 1.18
N LEU A 24 2.59 -16.69 0.21
CA LEU A 24 1.21 -16.70 -0.25
C LEU A 24 0.87 -17.98 -1.01
N LEU A 25 1.76 -18.50 -1.85
CA LEU A 25 1.59 -19.78 -2.52
C LEU A 25 1.51 -20.92 -1.49
N ASP A 26 2.35 -20.88 -0.45
CA ASP A 26 2.31 -21.85 0.65
C ASP A 26 1.00 -21.76 1.44
N ILE A 27 0.53 -20.55 1.75
CA ILE A 27 -0.78 -20.32 2.39
C ILE A 27 -1.91 -20.78 1.47
N SER A 28 -1.87 -20.46 0.18
CA SER A 28 -2.87 -20.86 -0.82
C SER A 28 -2.99 -22.37 -0.89
N LYS A 29 -1.85 -23.07 -0.94
CA LYS A 29 -1.76 -24.52 -0.88
C LYS A 29 -2.27 -25.09 0.44
N ALA A 30 -1.90 -24.51 1.57
CA ALA A 30 -2.39 -24.95 2.87
C ALA A 30 -3.91 -24.77 3.02
N LEU A 31 -4.45 -23.65 2.54
CA LEU A 31 -5.88 -23.35 2.59
C LEU A 31 -6.68 -24.21 1.60
N SER A 32 -6.10 -24.56 0.45
CA SER A 32 -6.74 -25.48 -0.49
C SER A 32 -6.92 -26.88 0.09
N PHE A 33 -6.05 -27.33 1.01
CA PHE A 33 -6.26 -28.60 1.73
C PHE A 33 -7.25 -28.52 2.90
N ARG A 34 -7.64 -27.32 3.36
CA ARG A 34 -8.40 -27.14 4.61
C ARG A 34 -9.86 -26.75 4.39
N CYS A 35 -10.16 -25.79 3.52
CA CYS A 35 -11.54 -25.28 3.33
C CYS A 35 -11.84 -24.67 1.95
N LEU A 36 -10.84 -24.49 1.07
CA LEU A 36 -11.00 -23.75 -0.19
C LEU A 36 -11.14 -24.63 -1.45
N GLN A 37 -11.28 -25.96 -1.31
CA GLN A 37 -11.53 -26.83 -2.47
C GLN A 37 -12.86 -26.55 -3.18
N SER A 38 -13.78 -25.84 -2.52
CA SER A 38 -15.05 -25.40 -3.09
C SER A 38 -15.04 -23.92 -3.49
N SER A 39 -13.89 -23.24 -3.39
CA SER A 39 -13.77 -21.86 -3.88
C SER A 39 -13.83 -21.86 -5.40
N TRP A 40 -14.72 -21.01 -5.91
CA TRP A 40 -15.00 -20.94 -7.34
C TRP A 40 -13.97 -20.10 -8.11
N GLY A 41 -13.24 -19.24 -7.40
CA GLY A 41 -12.10 -18.55 -7.96
C GLY A 41 -11.37 -17.64 -6.99
N VAL A 42 -10.35 -16.96 -7.51
CA VAL A 42 -9.40 -16.15 -6.76
C VAL A 42 -9.32 -14.77 -7.38
N ILE A 43 -9.51 -13.73 -6.59
CA ILE A 43 -9.29 -12.35 -7.01
C ILE A 43 -7.96 -11.89 -6.43
N VAL A 44 -7.09 -11.38 -7.29
CA VAL A 44 -5.77 -10.88 -6.91
C VAL A 44 -5.74 -9.39 -7.18
N ASN A 45 -5.51 -8.59 -6.13
CA ASN A 45 -5.31 -7.15 -6.26
C ASN A 45 -3.89 -6.85 -6.77
N SER A 46 -3.63 -7.25 -8.01
CA SER A 46 -2.36 -7.07 -8.71
C SER A 46 -2.59 -6.87 -10.21
N LEU A 47 -1.52 -6.62 -10.95
CA LEU A 47 -1.51 -6.40 -12.39
C LEU A 47 -1.10 -7.68 -13.12
N THR A 48 -1.74 -7.97 -14.25
CA THR A 48 -1.34 -9.09 -15.12
C THR A 48 0.12 -8.95 -15.57
N GLU A 49 0.53 -7.72 -15.89
CA GLU A 49 1.88 -7.38 -16.34
C GLU A 49 2.94 -7.60 -15.25
N LEU A 50 2.55 -7.57 -13.98
CA LEU A 50 3.47 -7.71 -12.87
C LEU A 50 3.56 -9.15 -12.37
N GLU A 51 2.41 -9.82 -12.23
CA GLU A 51 2.32 -11.10 -11.52
C GLU A 51 1.48 -12.16 -12.25
N GLY A 52 1.10 -11.92 -13.51
CA GLY A 52 0.19 -12.77 -14.28
C GLY A 52 0.64 -14.24 -14.39
N GLU A 53 1.94 -14.51 -14.53
CA GLU A 53 2.47 -15.87 -14.55
C GLU A 53 2.20 -16.64 -13.25
N TYR A 54 2.38 -15.99 -12.10
CA TYR A 54 2.09 -16.57 -10.79
C TYR A 54 0.59 -16.77 -10.59
N VAL A 55 -0.21 -15.79 -11.01
CA VAL A 55 -1.67 -15.84 -10.87
C VAL A 55 -2.30 -16.91 -11.76
N THR A 56 -1.75 -17.15 -12.96
CA THR A 56 -2.21 -18.21 -13.88
C THR A 56 -2.00 -19.62 -13.29
N ALA A 57 -1.03 -19.78 -12.40
CA ALA A 57 -0.78 -21.06 -11.71
C ALA A 57 -1.71 -21.30 -10.51
N LEU A 58 -2.29 -20.25 -9.92
CA LEU A 58 -3.14 -20.36 -8.72
C LEU A 58 -4.34 -21.29 -8.90
N PRO A 59 -5.12 -21.26 -10.00
CA PRO A 59 -6.25 -22.16 -10.21
C PRO A 59 -5.93 -23.63 -10.00
N GLY A 60 -4.73 -24.09 -10.41
CA GLY A 60 -4.30 -25.47 -10.26
C GLY A 60 -4.11 -25.92 -8.80
N LEU A 61 -4.09 -24.98 -7.86
CA LEU A 61 -4.05 -25.27 -6.41
C LEU A 61 -5.44 -25.46 -5.80
N TYR A 62 -6.51 -25.05 -6.49
CA TYR A 62 -7.89 -25.05 -6.00
C TYR A 62 -8.76 -26.07 -6.77
N TYR A 63 -10.08 -25.83 -6.82
CA TYR A 63 -11.03 -26.62 -7.57
C TYR A 63 -10.65 -26.70 -9.07
N LYS A 64 -10.96 -27.82 -9.73
CA LYS A 64 -10.59 -28.11 -11.13
C LYS A 64 -11.06 -27.04 -12.13
N GLU A 65 -12.12 -26.31 -11.80
CA GLU A 65 -12.69 -25.23 -12.63
C GLU A 65 -12.49 -23.83 -12.04
N ALA A 66 -11.66 -23.70 -11.01
CA ALA A 66 -11.33 -22.39 -10.45
C ALA A 66 -10.69 -21.50 -11.53
N LYS A 67 -10.91 -20.18 -11.44
CA LYS A 67 -10.15 -19.19 -12.21
C LYS A 67 -9.54 -18.17 -11.25
N ALA A 68 -8.54 -17.45 -11.74
CA ALA A 68 -7.94 -16.35 -11.02
C ALA A 68 -7.97 -15.09 -11.89
N TRP A 69 -8.25 -13.94 -11.27
CA TRP A 69 -8.35 -12.65 -11.94
C TRP A 69 -7.45 -11.62 -11.26
N CYS A 70 -6.50 -11.07 -12.02
CA CYS A 70 -5.76 -9.87 -11.64
C CYS A 70 -6.64 -8.64 -11.91
N VAL A 71 -7.18 -8.03 -10.86
CA VAL A 71 -8.09 -6.89 -10.98
C VAL A 71 -7.49 -5.58 -10.44
N GLY A 72 -6.18 -5.59 -10.16
CA GLY A 72 -5.49 -4.45 -9.55
C GLY A 72 -5.26 -3.29 -10.51
N THR A 73 -4.89 -2.10 -10.03
CA THR A 73 -4.72 -1.75 -8.63
C THR A 73 -6.06 -1.27 -8.05
N VAL A 74 -6.69 -2.11 -7.22
CA VAL A 74 -7.83 -1.71 -6.40
C VAL A 74 -7.28 -0.92 -5.23
N LEU A 75 -7.21 0.38 -5.41
CA LEU A 75 -6.83 1.34 -4.38
C LEU A 75 -8.09 1.77 -3.63
N LEU A 76 -7.99 1.85 -2.30
CA LEU A 76 -9.02 2.48 -1.49
C LEU A 76 -9.01 3.99 -1.80
N TYR A 77 -9.84 4.41 -2.75
CA TYR A 77 -10.10 5.81 -3.03
C TYR A 77 -11.46 6.16 -2.42
N ASP A 78 -11.46 6.75 -1.23
CA ASP A 78 -12.68 7.31 -0.66
C ASP A 78 -13.14 8.47 -1.55
N ASN A 79 -14.33 8.31 -2.14
CA ASN A 79 -14.94 9.34 -2.97
C ASN A 79 -15.06 10.64 -2.17
N ILE A 80 -14.31 11.63 -2.65
CA ILE A 80 -14.36 13.01 -2.23
C ILE A 80 -15.73 13.53 -2.65
N GLN A 81 -16.76 13.41 -1.79
CA GLN A 81 -17.89 14.34 -1.58
C GLN A 81 -18.94 13.68 -0.65
N GLY A 82 -19.13 14.21 0.56
CA GLY A 82 -20.48 14.24 1.18
C GLY A 82 -20.88 13.23 2.26
N GLY A 83 -19.98 12.53 2.95
CA GLY A 83 -20.34 11.64 4.07
C GLY A 83 -20.40 12.34 5.44
N THR A 84 -21.59 12.64 5.96
CA THR A 84 -21.81 13.20 7.30
C THR A 84 -21.50 12.18 8.41
N GLY A 85 -20.31 12.25 8.99
CA GLY A 85 -19.95 11.52 10.21
C GLY A 85 -18.75 12.17 10.89
N GLY A 86 -18.83 12.45 12.20
CA GLY A 86 -17.89 13.30 12.95
C GLY A 86 -16.41 12.88 12.94
N SER A 87 -16.07 11.68 12.46
CA SER A 87 -14.69 11.23 12.22
C SER A 87 -14.11 11.73 10.88
N HIS A 88 -14.95 11.92 9.86
CA HIS A 88 -14.52 12.40 8.54
C HIS A 88 -14.10 13.86 8.53
N ALA A 89 -14.72 14.72 9.35
CA ALA A 89 -14.40 16.14 9.39
C ALA A 89 -12.93 16.40 9.80
N LYS A 90 -12.42 15.63 10.78
CA LYS A 90 -11.02 15.75 11.25
C LYS A 90 -10.02 15.21 10.22
N SER A 91 -10.33 14.08 9.59
CA SER A 91 -9.50 13.49 8.52
C SER A 91 -9.46 14.38 7.27
N GLN A 92 -10.60 14.98 6.89
CA GLN A 92 -10.68 15.93 5.79
C GLN A 92 -9.92 17.23 6.10
N SER A 93 -10.01 17.74 7.33
CA SER A 93 -9.28 18.94 7.75
C SER A 93 -7.76 18.73 7.74
N LEU A 94 -7.27 17.59 8.26
CA LEU A 94 -5.85 17.24 8.20
C LEU A 94 -5.38 17.06 6.75
N ARG A 95 -6.22 16.48 5.89
CA ARG A 95 -5.96 16.37 4.45
C ARG A 95 -5.79 17.71 3.78
N CYS A 96 -6.70 18.65 4.00
CA CYS A 96 -6.57 20.01 3.47
C CYS A 96 -5.24 20.64 3.91
N LEU A 97 -4.86 20.49 5.18
CA LEU A 97 -3.63 21.07 5.73
C LEU A 97 -2.34 20.56 5.06
N TYR A 98 -2.19 19.24 4.88
CA TYR A 98 -0.96 18.73 4.26
C TYR A 98 -0.95 18.88 2.73
N ILE A 99 -2.11 18.89 2.06
CA ILE A 99 -2.19 19.19 0.63
C ILE A 99 -1.83 20.66 0.39
N GLU A 100 -2.39 21.60 1.16
CA GLU A 100 -2.02 23.02 1.09
C GLU A 100 -0.53 23.24 1.39
N TRP A 101 0.05 22.45 2.29
CA TRP A 101 1.49 22.52 2.56
C TRP A 101 2.31 21.99 1.38
N LEU A 102 1.89 20.88 0.74
CA LEU A 102 2.53 20.33 -0.45
C LEU A 102 2.46 21.30 -1.64
N ASP A 103 1.31 21.94 -1.85
CA ASP A 103 1.11 22.91 -2.93
C ASP A 103 2.00 24.16 -2.77
N LYS A 104 2.38 24.51 -1.54
CA LYS A 104 3.31 25.61 -1.23
C LYS A 104 4.78 25.25 -1.44
N GLN A 105 5.10 23.98 -1.72
CA GLN A 105 6.47 23.58 -2.01
C GLN A 105 6.80 23.92 -3.48
N ASP A 106 6.93 25.21 -3.78
CA ASP A 106 7.27 25.69 -5.12
C ASP A 106 8.64 25.16 -5.58
N GLY A 107 8.72 24.71 -6.83
CA GLY A 107 9.95 24.31 -7.50
C GLY A 107 10.05 22.80 -7.78
N SER A 108 10.99 22.41 -8.66
CA SER A 108 11.31 21.03 -9.05
C SER A 108 11.87 20.16 -7.90
N ASP A 109 11.69 20.57 -6.65
CA ASP A 109 12.24 19.88 -5.48
C ASP A 109 11.24 18.86 -4.94
N VAL A 110 11.60 17.59 -5.10
CA VAL A 110 10.86 16.44 -4.60
C VAL A 110 10.72 16.50 -3.07
N VAL A 111 9.53 16.21 -2.56
CA VAL A 111 9.23 16.04 -1.12
C VAL A 111 9.36 14.56 -0.76
N ILE A 112 10.10 14.25 0.31
CA ILE A 112 10.23 12.88 0.82
C ILE A 112 8.98 12.54 1.63
N TYR A 113 8.21 11.56 1.18
CA TYR A 113 7.14 10.97 1.99
C TYR A 113 7.71 9.87 2.90
N VAL A 114 7.46 9.97 4.19
CA VAL A 114 7.86 8.98 5.20
C VAL A 114 6.62 8.44 5.89
N SER A 115 6.44 7.12 5.86
CA SER A 115 5.40 6.44 6.62
C SER A 115 5.81 4.99 6.84
N PHE A 116 5.61 4.49 8.06
CA PHE A 116 5.88 3.11 8.43
C PHE A 116 4.61 2.24 8.43
N GLY A 117 3.47 2.82 8.03
CA GLY A 117 2.18 2.16 8.11
C GLY A 117 1.76 1.85 9.54
N THR A 118 0.80 0.95 9.67
CA THR A 118 0.05 0.74 10.92
C THR A 118 0.58 -0.44 11.73
N GLN A 119 1.37 -1.30 11.08
CA GLN A 119 1.91 -2.54 11.68
C GLN A 119 3.31 -2.34 12.27
N ALA A 120 3.98 -1.23 11.93
CA ALA A 120 5.27 -0.88 12.52
C ALA A 120 5.08 -0.23 13.88
N ARG A 121 5.85 -0.67 14.89
CA ARG A 121 6.03 0.06 16.15
C ARG A 121 7.48 0.47 16.30
N LEU A 122 7.71 1.78 16.38
CA LEU A 122 9.00 2.40 16.67
C LEU A 122 8.97 2.97 18.08
N SER A 123 10.08 2.84 18.82
CA SER A 123 10.22 3.50 20.11
C SER A 123 10.43 5.00 19.92
N ASN A 124 10.22 5.80 20.97
CA ASN A 124 10.43 7.25 20.91
C ASN A 124 11.87 7.58 20.51
N GLU A 125 12.86 6.83 21.02
CA GLU A 125 14.28 7.01 20.69
C GLU A 125 14.55 6.76 19.19
N GLN A 126 13.86 5.78 18.61
CA GLN A 126 13.96 5.49 17.18
C GLN A 126 13.30 6.58 16.32
N MET A 127 12.19 7.13 16.79
CA MET A 127 11.53 8.26 16.15
C MET A 127 12.43 9.51 16.21
N ASP A 128 13.15 9.74 17.31
CA ASP A 128 14.10 10.85 17.44
C ASP A 128 15.29 10.70 16.47
N GLU A 129 15.84 9.49 16.29
CA GLU A 129 16.87 9.22 15.28
C GLU A 129 16.40 9.53 13.86
N ILE A 130 15.16 9.17 13.51
CA ILE A 130 14.57 9.51 12.22
C ILE A 130 14.40 11.02 12.09
N ALA A 131 13.85 11.68 13.11
CA ALA A 131 13.62 13.12 13.12
C ALA A 131 14.91 13.90 12.91
N ASP A 132 15.97 13.54 13.62
CA ASP A 132 17.28 14.16 13.48
C ASP A 132 17.92 13.84 12.13
N GLY A 133 17.76 12.60 11.63
CA GLY A 133 18.21 12.21 10.29
C GLY A 133 17.55 13.04 9.18
N LEU A 134 16.23 13.21 9.21
CA LEU A 134 15.48 14.03 8.25
C LEU A 134 15.87 15.51 8.35
N LYS A 135 16.05 16.01 9.58
CA LYS A 135 16.54 17.36 9.82
C LYS A 135 17.91 17.55 9.18
N MET A 136 18.87 16.65 9.43
CA MET A 136 20.23 16.71 8.92
C MET A 136 20.32 16.53 7.40
N ALA A 137 19.37 15.80 6.79
CA ALA A 137 19.35 15.59 5.34
C ALA A 137 19.12 16.89 4.55
N GLY A 138 18.53 17.91 5.17
CA GLY A 138 18.29 19.22 4.54
C GLY A 138 17.28 19.20 3.39
N LYS A 139 16.56 18.08 3.20
CA LYS A 139 15.52 17.94 2.17
C LYS A 139 14.14 18.25 2.74
N ARG A 140 13.18 18.49 1.86
CA ARG A 140 11.77 18.62 2.22
C ARG A 140 11.19 17.25 2.54
N PHE A 141 10.34 17.17 3.55
CA PHE A 141 9.72 15.90 3.93
C PHE A 141 8.31 16.08 4.50
N LEU A 142 7.47 15.10 4.21
CA LEU A 142 6.17 14.87 4.82
C LEU A 142 6.23 13.55 5.57
N TRP A 143 6.18 13.60 6.91
CA TRP A 143 6.27 12.40 7.74
C TRP A 143 4.94 12.13 8.46
N VAL A 144 4.32 11.00 8.13
CA VAL A 144 3.11 10.52 8.81
C VAL A 144 3.51 9.64 9.99
N VAL A 145 3.04 10.01 11.18
CA VAL A 145 3.27 9.28 12.42
C VAL A 145 1.93 8.84 13.02
N GLY A 146 1.88 7.62 13.53
CA GLY A 146 0.65 7.03 14.07
C GLY A 146 0.13 7.77 15.31
N SER A 147 -1.20 7.86 15.45
CA SER A 147 -1.85 8.65 16.51
C SER A 147 -1.84 8.01 17.90
N SER A 148 -1.44 6.74 18.03
CA SER A 148 -1.49 5.99 19.28
C SER A 148 -0.25 6.16 20.18
N GLY A 149 0.77 6.90 19.71
CA GLY A 149 2.01 7.14 20.46
C GLY A 149 2.00 8.47 21.21
N THR A 150 2.81 8.58 22.28
CA THR A 150 3.07 9.84 22.99
C THR A 150 4.15 10.69 22.31
N TRP A 151 4.79 10.15 21.28
CA TRP A 151 5.92 10.81 20.63
C TRP A 151 5.51 12.10 19.94
N GLY A 152 6.38 13.09 20.06
CA GLY A 152 6.31 14.36 19.36
C GLY A 152 7.67 15.04 19.39
N PRO A 153 8.11 15.63 18.29
CA PRO A 153 9.33 16.42 18.31
C PRO A 153 9.13 17.64 19.21
N ASP A 154 10.20 18.08 19.87
CA ASP A 154 10.16 19.31 20.66
C ASP A 154 9.99 20.57 19.79
N GLU A 155 9.63 21.69 20.40
CA GLU A 155 9.41 22.96 19.69
C GLU A 155 10.68 23.51 19.01
N GLY A 156 11.86 23.19 19.55
CA GLY A 156 13.14 23.60 18.96
C GLY A 156 13.41 22.84 17.65
N TRP A 157 13.10 21.54 17.64
CA TRP A 157 13.14 20.72 16.44
C TRP A 157 12.13 21.21 15.41
N ALA A 158 10.87 21.45 15.81
CA ALA A 158 9.81 21.91 14.91
C ALA A 158 10.18 23.23 14.21
N ARG A 159 10.70 24.21 14.96
CA ARG A 159 11.22 25.47 14.40
C ARG A 159 12.38 25.24 13.43
N SER A 160 13.26 24.28 13.70
CA SER A 160 14.44 24.01 12.85
C SER A 160 14.12 23.36 11.50
N VAL A 161 12.90 22.85 11.32
CA VAL A 161 12.41 22.26 10.07
C VAL A 161 11.24 23.05 9.47
N GLU A 162 10.90 24.20 10.04
CA GLU A 162 9.79 25.03 9.59
C GLU A 162 9.92 25.35 8.08
N GLY A 163 8.81 25.27 7.36
CA GLY A 163 8.76 25.47 5.91
C GLY A 163 9.26 24.29 5.06
N ARG A 164 10.07 23.37 5.60
CA ARG A 164 10.61 22.21 4.85
C ARG A 164 10.16 20.84 5.36
N GLY A 165 9.74 20.74 6.62
CA GLY A 165 9.26 19.51 7.22
C GLY A 165 7.84 19.67 7.72
N LEU A 166 6.97 18.73 7.36
CA LEU A 166 5.63 18.60 7.94
C LEU A 166 5.49 17.22 8.60
N VAL A 167 5.15 17.21 9.89
CA VAL A 167 4.80 15.99 10.62
C VAL A 167 3.28 15.93 10.78
N VAL A 168 2.66 14.93 10.17
CA VAL A 168 1.22 14.71 10.26
C VAL A 168 0.96 13.58 11.24
N ARG A 169 0.23 13.89 12.31
CA ARG A 169 -0.29 12.88 13.23
C ARG A 169 -1.64 12.42 12.72
N ASP A 170 -1.64 11.35 11.95
CA ASP A 170 -2.86 10.80 11.40
C ASP A 170 -2.87 9.28 11.55
N TRP A 171 -4.08 8.75 11.62
CA TRP A 171 -4.44 7.34 11.70
C TRP A 171 -4.47 6.68 13.09
N VAL A 172 -5.61 6.07 13.40
CA VAL A 172 -5.89 5.24 14.60
C VAL A 172 -5.63 3.78 14.25
N GLY A 173 -4.54 3.21 14.76
CA GLY A 173 -4.19 1.80 14.56
C GLY A 173 -4.90 0.87 15.54
N GLY A 174 -5.88 0.09 15.05
CA GLY A 174 -6.57 -0.96 15.80
C GLY A 174 -6.05 -2.39 15.58
N PHE A 175 -4.99 -2.59 14.80
CA PHE A 175 -4.45 -3.93 14.51
C PHE A 175 -2.99 -4.05 14.94
N SER A 176 -2.71 -5.11 15.70
CA SER A 176 -1.44 -5.37 16.38
C SER A 176 -0.69 -6.50 15.67
N SER A 177 0.36 -6.17 14.92
CA SER A 177 1.39 -7.14 14.54
C SER A 177 2.75 -6.65 15.04
N HIS A 178 3.49 -7.48 15.75
CA HIS A 178 4.82 -7.14 16.23
C HIS A 178 5.87 -7.44 15.16
N GLN A 179 6.07 -6.51 14.22
CA GLN A 179 7.25 -6.58 13.34
C GLN A 179 8.41 -5.81 13.98
N LYS A 180 9.48 -6.53 14.33
CA LYS A 180 10.72 -5.94 14.85
C LYS A 180 11.45 -5.27 13.68
N LEU A 181 11.39 -3.95 13.64
CA LEU A 181 12.19 -3.16 12.70
C LEU A 181 13.66 -3.13 13.15
N ALA A 182 14.57 -3.03 12.18
CA ALA A 182 15.98 -2.81 12.45
C ALA A 182 16.18 -1.45 13.14
N THR A 183 17.19 -1.34 14.00
CA THR A 183 17.56 -0.07 14.63
C THR A 183 17.97 0.94 13.56
N ILE A 184 17.31 2.09 13.54
CA ILE A 184 17.53 3.21 12.65
C ILE A 184 18.53 4.16 13.32
N ASP A 185 19.56 4.55 12.57
CA ASP A 185 20.58 5.53 12.95
C ASP A 185 20.44 6.76 12.06
N ARG A 186 20.39 7.96 12.65
CA ARG A 186 20.25 9.24 11.94
C ARG A 186 21.27 9.43 10.81
N ARG A 187 22.49 8.90 10.95
CA ARG A 187 23.57 9.01 9.96
C ARG A 187 23.26 8.22 8.70
N VAL A 188 22.62 7.06 8.85
CA VAL A 188 22.15 6.26 7.73
C VAL A 188 21.01 7.00 7.03
N VAL A 189 20.08 7.60 7.78
CA VAL A 189 18.98 8.39 7.23
C VAL A 189 19.51 9.59 6.44
N CYS A 190 20.32 10.46 7.07
CA CYS A 190 20.76 11.71 6.44
C CYS A 190 21.89 11.54 5.41
N GLY A 191 22.69 10.50 5.56
CA GLY A 191 23.81 10.16 4.70
C GLY A 191 23.32 9.32 3.53
N ASP A 192 23.58 8.02 3.61
CA ASP A 192 23.40 7.09 2.49
C ASP A 192 21.93 6.92 2.07
N GLY A 193 20.97 7.03 2.98
CA GLY A 193 19.55 6.85 2.66
C GLY A 193 18.99 7.99 1.82
N VAL A 194 18.85 9.18 2.41
CA VAL A 194 18.19 10.32 1.75
C VAL A 194 19.02 10.89 0.61
N LYS A 195 20.36 10.99 0.75
CA LYS A 195 21.19 11.55 -0.35
C LYS A 195 21.17 10.65 -1.58
N GLU A 196 21.29 9.34 -1.40
CA GLU A 196 21.26 8.40 -2.52
C GLU A 196 19.88 8.35 -3.18
N LEU A 197 18.79 8.43 -2.38
CA LEU A 197 17.43 8.48 -2.90
C LEU A 197 17.15 9.74 -3.73
N MET A 198 17.65 10.89 -3.29
CA MET A 198 17.27 12.20 -3.86
C MET A 198 18.27 12.76 -4.88
N GLY A 199 19.48 12.24 -4.93
CA GLY A 199 20.52 12.73 -5.86
C GLY A 199 21.51 11.65 -6.31
N GLY A 200 21.33 10.41 -5.85
CA GLY A 200 22.17 9.29 -6.23
C GLY A 200 21.66 8.53 -7.45
N LYS A 201 22.51 7.66 -7.99
CA LYS A 201 22.17 6.84 -9.17
C LYS A 201 21.08 5.82 -8.85
N LYS A 202 21.06 5.24 -7.64
CA LYS A 202 20.01 4.31 -7.23
C LYS A 202 18.68 5.03 -7.09
N GLY A 203 18.67 6.25 -6.53
CA GLY A 203 17.49 7.11 -6.47
C GLY A 203 16.90 7.41 -7.86
N GLY A 204 17.75 7.83 -8.81
CA GLY A 204 17.35 8.05 -10.20
C GLY A 204 16.72 6.80 -10.84
N ARG A 205 17.39 5.64 -10.73
CA ARG A 205 16.83 4.36 -11.25
C ARG A 205 15.53 3.96 -10.55
N ALA A 206 15.41 4.19 -9.25
CA ALA A 206 14.19 3.90 -8.51
C ALA A 206 13.03 4.79 -8.97
N SER A 207 13.30 6.08 -9.22
CA SER A 207 12.33 7.04 -9.76
C SER A 207 11.86 6.68 -11.17
N GLU A 208 12.79 6.30 -12.05
CA GLU A 208 12.49 5.83 -13.40
C GLU A 208 11.60 4.59 -13.36
N ARG A 209 12.00 3.57 -12.60
CA ARG A 209 11.21 2.35 -12.43
C ARG A 209 9.84 2.60 -11.80
N ALA A 210 9.73 3.52 -10.84
CA ALA A 210 8.45 3.90 -10.24
C ALA A 210 7.52 4.57 -11.27
N THR A 211 8.08 5.36 -12.18
CA THR A 211 7.33 6.01 -13.28
C THR A 211 6.84 4.97 -14.29
N GLU A 212 7.69 4.00 -14.65
CA GLU A 212 7.32 2.88 -15.52
C GLU A 212 6.18 2.04 -14.91
N LEU A 213 6.32 1.64 -13.64
CA LEU A 213 5.30 0.88 -12.92
C LEU A 213 3.99 1.67 -12.78
N GLY A 214 4.06 2.97 -12.51
CA GLY A 214 2.89 3.85 -12.44
C GLY A 214 2.17 3.97 -13.79
N THR A 215 2.93 4.04 -14.88
CA THR A 215 2.37 4.07 -16.24
C THR A 215 1.72 2.75 -16.61
N MET A 216 2.35 1.62 -16.27
CA MET A 216 1.81 0.28 -16.43
C MET A 216 0.50 0.12 -15.65
N ALA A 217 0.49 0.46 -14.36
CA ALA A 217 -0.70 0.36 -13.51
C ALA A 217 -1.86 1.20 -14.06
N ARG A 218 -1.58 2.42 -14.55
CA ARG A 218 -2.60 3.28 -15.16
C ARG A 218 -3.21 2.65 -16.40
N ARG A 219 -2.39 2.15 -17.33
CA ARG A 219 -2.86 1.50 -18.56
C ARG A 219 -3.67 0.25 -18.27
N ALA A 220 -3.30 -0.52 -17.25
CA ALA A 220 -4.01 -1.75 -16.88
C ALA A 220 -5.44 -1.47 -16.40
N VAL A 221 -5.68 -0.36 -15.69
CA VAL A 221 -7.01 0.00 -15.15
C VAL A 221 -7.84 0.93 -16.06
N GLU A 222 -7.26 1.43 -17.15
CA GLU A 222 -7.99 2.20 -18.17
C GLU A 222 -8.99 1.31 -18.92
N LYS A 223 -9.91 1.94 -19.67
CA LYS A 223 -10.83 1.22 -20.53
C LYS A 223 -10.04 0.36 -21.53
N ASP A 224 -10.45 -0.90 -21.70
CA ASP A 224 -9.76 -1.90 -22.53
C ASP A 224 -8.35 -2.27 -22.01
N GLY A 225 -8.03 -1.90 -20.76
CA GLY A 225 -6.82 -2.31 -20.05
C GLY A 225 -6.93 -3.72 -19.47
N SER A 226 -5.79 -4.36 -19.21
CA SER A 226 -5.74 -5.77 -18.77
C SER A 226 -6.53 -6.05 -17.49
N SER A 227 -6.53 -5.15 -16.52
CA SER A 227 -7.29 -5.30 -15.29
C SER A 227 -8.78 -5.01 -15.48
N ALA A 228 -9.13 -4.08 -16.38
CA ALA A 228 -10.52 -3.83 -16.75
C ALA A 228 -11.13 -5.05 -17.46
N GLU A 229 -10.41 -5.64 -18.42
CA GLU A 229 -10.80 -6.89 -19.08
C GLU A 229 -10.98 -8.04 -18.07
N LYS A 230 -10.06 -8.19 -17.10
CA LYS A 230 -10.20 -9.22 -16.06
C LYS A 230 -11.37 -8.96 -15.11
N PHE A 231 -11.74 -7.71 -14.90
CA PHE A 231 -12.93 -7.35 -14.14
C PHE A 231 -14.21 -7.73 -14.91
N ASP A 232 -14.26 -7.45 -16.21
CA ASP A 232 -15.37 -7.83 -17.07
C ASP A 232 -15.51 -9.37 -17.15
N GLU A 233 -14.41 -10.09 -17.34
CA GLU A 233 -14.39 -11.57 -17.30
C GLU A 233 -14.92 -12.13 -15.98
N LEU A 234 -14.63 -11.48 -14.86
CA LEU A 234 -15.14 -11.85 -13.55
C LEU A 234 -16.65 -11.60 -13.46
N ILE A 235 -17.13 -10.43 -13.89
CA ILE A 235 -18.56 -10.06 -13.89
C ILE A 235 -19.37 -11.02 -14.76
N GLU A 236 -18.95 -11.26 -16.00
CA GLU A 236 -19.63 -12.18 -16.91
C GLU A 236 -19.77 -13.56 -16.29
N ARG A 237 -18.73 -14.02 -15.61
CA ARG A 237 -18.72 -15.33 -14.98
C ARG A 237 -19.61 -15.39 -13.72
N LEU A 238 -19.71 -14.30 -12.96
CA LEU A 238 -20.68 -14.20 -11.86
C LEU A 238 -22.12 -14.22 -12.37
N ILE A 239 -22.42 -13.49 -13.44
CA ILE A 239 -23.74 -13.48 -14.08
C ILE A 239 -24.12 -14.87 -14.60
N ALA A 240 -23.15 -15.62 -15.14
CA ALA A 240 -23.39 -16.98 -15.61
C ALA A 240 -23.81 -17.93 -14.47
N ILE A 241 -23.22 -17.79 -13.27
CA ILE A 241 -23.59 -18.63 -12.12
C ILE A 241 -25.02 -18.35 -11.65
N GLU A 242 -25.47 -17.10 -11.62
CA GLU A 242 -26.82 -16.77 -11.14
C GLU A 242 -27.94 -17.35 -12.02
N ARG A 243 -27.60 -17.78 -13.24
CA ARG A 243 -28.54 -18.33 -14.22
C ARG A 243 -28.64 -19.85 -14.20
N ASP A 244 -27.74 -20.54 -13.51
CA ASP A 244 -27.68 -22.02 -13.36
C ASP A 244 -28.27 -22.48 -12.02
#